data_AF-A0A2H2ZAU9-F1
#
_entry.id   AF-A0A2H2ZAU9-F1
#
_cell.length_a   1.000
_cell.length_b   1.000
_cell.length_c   1.000
_cell.angle_alpha   90.00
_cell.angle_beta   90.00
_cell.angle_gamma   90.00
#
_symmetry.space_group_name_H-M   'P 1'
#
loop_
_entity.id
_entity.type
_entity.pdbx_description
1 polymer ?
#
loop_
_entity_poly.entity_id
_entity_poly.type
_entity_poly.pdbx_seq_one_letter_code
_entity_poly.pdbx_strand_id
1 'polypeptide(L)'
;MSAGIPAHNGSEVQHRDQYPTYHGQETYRNIAETPDTTAVPYKLGQAKLVVDPPDLQAWRQRLFDVDDLIILTHEQFETYFPHIDNVYSHRSTQKYKRKPFISHYWDCRMKGRPPGTPKSDDPSKKKRKRSARERDLCDVKIKITEYFPDAGAEAALDRDVAAAIAAGTAAASVVSAGRRFWTIQRVNGNGGNGKGDGVAGPHRHTLERSDEIKKSSVQRLVATRLKEGKKTQGAPQVKASGAAQETARTHSKEADLRLHAACYCPFSQRVWIALEAKGQPYQYIETDAPKEPASTPLLEANPRSRVPAIRQGDWACSESAIILEYLEDIYPDIPLFPSDQRLKANCRLWIHHINTRLVPTFYSLLQPQATSTDPPRPTIDNPTTTTATTTQIISSASTSSLSLLQSHLTALVLAADQQGPYFLGPSLSLVDIHFAPFALRLSRILQHRFPGFLVADATPGTRWRRWLDALEWDPHVKATTSTDEFYSDTVDLLTQTSKECG
;
A
#
# COMPACT_ATOMS: atom_id res chain seq x y z
N MET A 1 -10.78 58.91 68.48
CA MET A 1 -10.83 60.33 68.91
C MET A 1 -10.20 61.17 67.82
N SER A 2 -10.97 62.17 67.34
CA SER A 2 -10.60 63.33 66.51
C SER A 2 -10.06 63.05 65.10
N ALA A 3 -10.82 63.12 64.00
CA ALA A 3 -11.67 64.19 63.42
C ALA A 3 -10.88 65.42 62.89
N GLY A 4 -11.06 65.72 61.59
CA GLY A 4 -10.55 66.91 60.90
C GLY A 4 -10.84 66.93 59.39
N ILE A 5 -12.05 67.36 59.01
CA ILE A 5 -12.54 67.82 57.68
C ILE A 5 -12.21 69.37 57.60
N PRO A 6 -12.53 70.25 56.60
CA PRO A 6 -13.09 70.12 55.24
C PRO A 6 -12.61 71.08 54.10
N ALA A 7 -13.15 70.80 52.90
CA ALA A 7 -13.76 71.68 51.86
C ALA A 7 -12.93 72.62 50.97
N HIS A 8 -13.18 72.55 49.65
CA HIS A 8 -14.14 73.45 48.98
C HIS A 8 -14.52 73.04 47.53
N ASN A 9 -15.84 73.11 47.26
CA ASN A 9 -16.64 73.47 46.06
C ASN A 9 -15.96 73.54 44.67
N GLY A 10 -16.62 73.25 43.54
CA GLY A 10 -18.05 73.15 43.17
C GLY A 10 -18.09 73.47 41.66
N SER A 11 -18.89 72.81 40.82
CA SER A 11 -20.26 73.25 40.51
C SER A 11 -20.93 72.28 39.50
N GLU A 12 -22.20 72.02 39.77
CA GLU A 12 -23.20 71.27 38.99
C GLU A 12 -23.61 71.98 37.69
N VAL A 13 -24.28 71.24 36.78
CA VAL A 13 -25.67 71.46 36.26
C VAL A 13 -26.02 70.18 35.43
N GLN A 14 -26.76 69.16 35.94
CA GLN A 14 -28.22 68.87 35.86
C GLN A 14 -28.88 69.22 34.50
N HIS A 15 -29.80 68.49 33.85
CA HIS A 15 -30.73 67.39 34.16
C HIS A 15 -31.34 66.94 32.81
N ARG A 16 -31.83 65.69 32.68
CA ARG A 16 -33.27 65.37 32.54
C ARG A 16 -33.49 63.94 32.01
N ASP A 17 -33.94 63.08 32.92
CA ASP A 17 -34.59 61.80 32.65
C ASP A 17 -35.96 61.99 31.99
N GLN A 18 -36.41 60.98 31.23
CA GLN A 18 -37.71 60.33 31.45
C GLN A 18 -37.86 59.07 30.57
N TYR A 19 -37.94 57.91 31.24
CA TYR A 19 -38.50 56.66 30.70
C TYR A 19 -40.05 56.71 30.72
N PRO A 20 -40.73 55.81 29.99
CA PRO A 20 -41.33 54.70 30.74
C PRO A 20 -41.20 53.33 30.05
N THR A 21 -40.94 52.34 30.91
CA THR A 21 -41.09 50.91 30.71
C THR A 21 -42.57 50.49 30.77
N TYR A 22 -43.03 49.55 29.94
CA TYR A 22 -44.06 48.60 30.35
C TYR A 22 -43.94 47.25 29.61
N HIS A 23 -44.25 46.20 30.37
CA HIS A 23 -43.95 44.78 30.20
C HIS A 23 -44.76 44.05 29.11
N GLY A 24 -44.12 43.05 28.50
CA GLY A 24 -44.75 41.90 27.82
C GLY A 24 -43.70 40.84 27.48
N GLN A 25 -43.88 39.62 27.97
CA GLN A 25 -42.89 38.57 28.19
C GLN A 25 -42.39 37.82 26.93
N GLU A 26 -41.09 37.48 26.96
CA GLU A 26 -40.41 36.23 26.56
C GLU A 26 -40.61 35.68 25.12
N THR A 27 -39.55 35.48 24.33
CA THR A 27 -38.59 34.37 24.55
C THR A 27 -37.24 34.63 23.87
N TYR A 28 -36.17 34.22 24.57
CA TYR A 28 -34.77 34.32 24.17
C TYR A 28 -34.40 33.39 23.00
N ARG A 29 -33.56 33.88 22.08
CA ARG A 29 -32.42 33.10 21.53
C ARG A 29 -31.26 34.03 21.16
N ASN A 30 -30.23 33.98 21.99
CA ASN A 30 -28.89 34.54 21.76
C ASN A 30 -28.24 33.88 20.53
N ILE A 31 -27.74 34.70 19.61
CA ILE A 31 -26.52 34.36 18.84
C ILE A 31 -25.68 35.64 18.77
N ALA A 32 -24.77 35.78 19.73
CA ALA A 32 -23.63 36.66 19.62
C ALA A 32 -22.43 35.79 19.28
N GLU A 33 -21.67 36.15 18.24
CA GLU A 33 -20.21 36.05 18.28
C GLU A 33 -19.58 36.91 17.18
N THR A 34 -18.66 37.76 17.62
CA THR A 34 -17.85 38.68 16.84
C THR A 34 -16.81 37.95 15.97
N PRO A 35 -16.44 38.45 14.79
CA PRO A 35 -15.54 37.74 13.89
C PRO A 35 -14.09 37.81 14.40
N ASP A 36 -13.52 36.63 14.64
CA ASP A 36 -12.13 36.37 15.02
C ASP A 36 -11.12 36.86 13.97
N THR A 37 -10.14 37.65 14.44
CA THR A 37 -9.12 38.36 13.68
C THR A 37 -7.89 37.51 13.31
N THR A 38 -7.95 36.18 13.34
CA THR A 38 -6.78 35.29 13.15
C THR A 38 -6.81 34.36 11.92
N ALA A 39 -7.55 34.70 10.87
CA ALA A 39 -7.65 33.86 9.66
C ALA A 39 -6.36 33.80 8.80
N VAL A 40 -5.58 32.74 9.03
CA VAL A 40 -4.44 32.21 8.24
C VAL A 40 -4.82 32.09 6.75
N PRO A 41 -3.91 32.36 5.78
CA PRO A 41 -4.19 32.13 4.35
C PRO A 41 -4.58 30.68 4.10
N TYR A 42 -5.64 30.46 3.29
CA TYR A 42 -6.17 29.15 2.91
C TYR A 42 -5.02 28.18 2.56
N LYS A 43 -4.73 27.24 3.47
CA LYS A 43 -3.82 26.14 3.22
C LYS A 43 -4.62 25.10 2.42
N LEU A 44 -4.19 24.84 1.19
CA LEU A 44 -4.68 23.78 0.30
C LEU A 44 -4.36 22.36 0.87
N GLY A 45 -4.77 22.09 2.12
CA GLY A 45 -4.20 21.01 2.93
C GLY A 45 -5.19 20.23 3.79
N GLN A 46 -6.51 20.41 3.63
CA GLN A 46 -7.52 19.63 4.35
C GLN A 46 -8.53 18.91 3.43
N ALA A 47 -8.45 19.08 2.11
CA ALA A 47 -9.30 18.35 1.16
C ALA A 47 -8.79 16.92 0.93
N LYS A 48 -9.71 15.95 0.83
CA LYS A 48 -9.43 14.55 0.49
C LYS A 48 -8.92 14.48 -0.95
N LEU A 49 -7.61 14.46 -1.16
CA LEU A 49 -6.99 14.45 -2.49
C LEU A 49 -7.46 13.24 -3.32
N VAL A 50 -8.15 13.53 -4.43
CA VAL A 50 -8.63 12.54 -5.41
C VAL A 50 -7.50 12.21 -6.38
N VAL A 51 -7.09 10.94 -6.44
CA VAL A 51 -5.92 10.51 -7.23
C VAL A 51 -6.23 10.40 -8.72
N ASP A 52 -7.42 9.91 -9.07
CA ASP A 52 -7.79 9.63 -10.47
C ASP A 52 -9.20 10.17 -10.77
N PRO A 53 -9.37 11.50 -10.95
CA PRO A 53 -10.65 12.08 -11.32
C PRO A 53 -10.91 11.93 -12.84
N PRO A 54 -12.18 11.95 -13.27
CA PRO A 54 -12.52 11.84 -14.69
C PRO A 54 -11.92 13.01 -15.50
N ASP A 55 -11.58 12.75 -16.76
CA ASP A 55 -11.05 13.73 -17.72
C ASP A 55 -9.82 14.52 -17.23
N LEU A 56 -8.99 13.91 -16.36
CA LEU A 56 -7.88 14.56 -15.68
C LEU A 56 -6.95 15.34 -16.63
N GLN A 57 -6.58 14.75 -17.78
CA GLN A 57 -5.67 15.40 -18.72
C GLN A 57 -6.27 16.66 -19.35
N ALA A 58 -7.55 16.61 -19.73
CA ALA A 58 -8.27 17.77 -20.26
C ALA A 58 -8.36 18.89 -19.21
N TRP A 59 -8.65 18.54 -17.95
CA TRP A 59 -8.68 19.50 -16.85
C TRP A 59 -7.32 20.12 -16.55
N ARG A 60 -6.25 19.31 -16.56
CA ARG A 60 -4.89 19.79 -16.35
C ARG A 60 -4.46 20.75 -17.45
N GLN A 61 -4.75 20.44 -18.71
CA GLN A 61 -4.48 21.32 -19.84
C GLN A 61 -5.28 22.62 -19.74
N ARG A 62 -6.58 22.54 -19.45
CA ARG A 62 -7.44 23.72 -19.29
C ARG A 62 -6.98 24.66 -18.17
N LEU A 63 -6.58 24.12 -17.02
CA LEU A 63 -6.07 24.90 -15.88
C LEU A 63 -4.63 25.40 -16.08
N PHE A 64 -3.90 24.80 -17.00
CA PHE A 64 -2.60 25.27 -17.44
C PHE A 64 -2.76 26.47 -18.37
N ASP A 65 -3.55 26.33 -19.43
CA ASP A 65 -3.71 27.37 -20.44
C ASP A 65 -4.47 28.58 -19.88
N VAL A 66 -5.63 28.37 -19.24
CA VAL A 66 -6.49 29.46 -18.74
C VAL A 66 -6.75 30.50 -19.83
N ASP A 67 -7.13 30.04 -21.03
CA ASP A 67 -7.38 30.92 -22.18
C ASP A 67 -8.62 31.80 -21.96
N ASP A 68 -9.64 31.27 -21.27
CA ASP A 68 -10.87 31.95 -20.90
C ASP A 68 -11.11 31.96 -19.37
N LEU A 69 -12.11 32.71 -18.93
CA LEU A 69 -12.59 32.67 -17.54
C LEU A 69 -13.11 31.27 -17.20
N ILE A 70 -12.45 30.59 -16.27
CA ILE A 70 -12.86 29.28 -15.77
C ILE A 70 -13.67 29.47 -14.49
N ILE A 71 -14.92 29.00 -14.47
CA ILE A 71 -15.75 28.93 -13.27
C ILE A 71 -15.85 27.47 -12.82
N LEU A 72 -15.58 27.23 -11.53
CA LEU A 72 -15.57 25.91 -10.92
C LEU A 72 -16.47 25.88 -9.69
N THR A 73 -17.19 24.79 -9.49
CA THR A 73 -17.77 24.50 -8.17
C THR A 73 -16.64 24.30 -7.15
N HIS A 74 -16.95 24.44 -5.86
CA HIS A 74 -16.00 24.12 -4.79
C HIS A 74 -15.41 22.70 -4.93
N GLU A 75 -16.26 21.70 -5.21
CA GLU A 75 -15.84 20.30 -5.39
C GLU A 75 -14.91 20.11 -6.60
N GLN A 76 -15.19 20.77 -7.73
CA GLN A 76 -14.32 20.73 -8.90
C GLN A 76 -12.96 21.37 -8.61
N PHE A 77 -12.93 22.51 -7.92
CA PHE A 77 -11.68 23.16 -7.55
C PHE A 77 -10.81 22.27 -6.65
N GLU A 78 -11.41 21.68 -5.60
CA GLU A 78 -10.70 20.76 -4.70
C GLU A 78 -10.24 19.46 -5.38
N THR A 79 -10.96 19.02 -6.41
CA THR A 79 -10.63 17.80 -7.17
C THR A 79 -9.47 18.04 -8.14
N TYR A 80 -9.52 19.09 -8.97
CA TYR A 80 -8.61 19.25 -10.11
C TYR A 80 -7.42 20.17 -9.83
N PHE A 81 -7.57 21.22 -9.02
CA PHE A 81 -6.49 22.18 -8.78
C PHE A 81 -5.24 21.54 -8.12
N PRO A 82 -5.35 20.58 -7.17
CA PRO A 82 -4.18 19.91 -6.60
C PRO A 82 -3.33 19.10 -7.58
N HIS A 83 -3.84 18.83 -8.79
CA HIS A 83 -3.09 18.16 -9.87
C HIS A 83 -2.18 19.10 -10.65
N ILE A 84 -2.41 20.41 -10.58
CA ILE A 84 -1.68 21.46 -11.34
C ILE A 84 -1.07 22.55 -10.44
N ASP A 85 -1.23 22.44 -9.12
CA ASP A 85 -0.70 23.38 -8.12
C ASP A 85 0.84 23.51 -8.09
N ASN A 86 1.53 22.65 -8.83
CA ASN A 86 2.96 22.71 -9.06
C ASN A 86 3.38 23.78 -10.07
N VAL A 87 2.50 24.14 -11.00
CA VAL A 87 2.73 25.14 -12.04
C VAL A 87 2.78 26.54 -11.44
N TYR A 88 1.94 26.79 -10.44
CA TYR A 88 1.73 28.13 -9.89
C TYR A 88 2.40 28.32 -8.52
N SER A 89 2.82 29.55 -8.26
CA SER A 89 3.37 29.98 -6.97
C SER A 89 2.56 31.16 -6.45
N HIS A 90 2.04 31.03 -5.23
CA HIS A 90 1.26 32.10 -4.59
C HIS A 90 2.11 33.36 -4.45
N ARG A 91 1.56 34.49 -4.89
CA ARG A 91 2.19 35.81 -4.81
C ARG A 91 1.58 36.62 -3.68
N SER A 92 0.26 36.80 -3.70
CA SER A 92 -0.45 37.66 -2.76
C SER A 92 -1.92 37.29 -2.67
N THR A 93 -2.57 37.73 -1.60
CA THR A 93 -4.01 37.60 -1.39
C THR A 93 -4.59 38.99 -1.15
N GLN A 94 -5.68 39.32 -1.83
CA GLN A 94 -6.41 40.57 -1.69
C GLN A 94 -7.78 40.30 -1.08
N LYS A 95 -8.03 40.89 0.09
CA LYS A 95 -9.31 40.85 0.79
C LYS A 95 -9.96 42.23 0.67
N TYR A 96 -11.26 42.26 0.37
CA TYR A 96 -12.01 43.51 0.26
C TYR A 96 -13.01 43.60 1.41
N LYS A 97 -13.02 44.71 2.16
CA LYS A 97 -13.83 44.87 3.39
C LYS A 97 -15.34 44.69 3.19
N ARG A 98 -15.85 44.86 1.97
CA ARG A 98 -17.29 44.85 1.65
C ARG A 98 -17.64 43.94 0.47
N LYS A 99 -16.71 43.12 -0.01
CA LYS A 99 -17.00 42.17 -1.10
C LYS A 99 -16.99 40.75 -0.54
N PRO A 100 -17.95 39.90 -0.95
CA PRO A 100 -18.08 38.53 -0.46
C PRO A 100 -17.15 37.56 -1.21
N PHE A 101 -15.92 37.99 -1.51
CA PHE A 101 -14.93 37.19 -2.19
C PHE A 101 -13.50 37.56 -1.79
N ILE A 102 -12.59 36.60 -1.98
CA ILE A 102 -11.14 36.77 -1.77
C ILE A 102 -10.42 36.44 -3.07
N SER A 103 -9.54 37.33 -3.52
CA SER A 103 -8.73 37.11 -4.72
C SER A 103 -7.30 36.73 -4.37
N HIS A 104 -6.82 35.63 -4.94
CA HIS A 104 -5.46 35.13 -4.81
C HIS A 104 -4.71 35.30 -6.13
N TYR A 105 -3.58 35.98 -6.09
CA TYR A 105 -2.72 36.17 -7.25
C TYR A 105 -1.60 35.13 -7.24
N TRP A 106 -1.41 34.47 -8.36
CA TRP A 106 -0.41 33.45 -8.54
C TRP A 106 0.43 33.74 -9.78
N ASP A 107 1.72 33.47 -9.68
CA ASP A 107 2.63 33.53 -10.81
C ASP A 107 2.94 32.13 -11.30
N CYS A 108 3.18 31.99 -12.60
CA CYS A 108 3.88 30.82 -13.09
C CYS A 108 5.21 30.69 -12.34
N ARG A 109 5.47 29.49 -11.82
CA ARG A 109 6.64 29.18 -11.03
C ARG A 109 7.95 29.33 -11.82
N MET A 110 7.86 29.30 -13.15
CA MET A 110 8.97 29.50 -14.08
C MET A 110 9.36 30.95 -14.31
N LYS A 111 8.56 31.92 -13.82
CA LYS A 111 8.93 33.34 -13.81
C LYS A 111 10.20 33.61 -12.99
N GLY A 112 10.47 32.77 -11.99
CA GLY A 112 11.54 33.04 -11.03
C GLY A 112 11.15 34.17 -10.06
N ARG A 113 11.79 34.18 -8.88
CA ARG A 113 11.65 35.29 -7.93
C ARG A 113 12.87 36.20 -8.12
N PRO A 114 12.73 37.54 -8.02
CA PRO A 114 13.89 38.42 -7.90
C PRO A 114 14.83 37.87 -6.82
N PRO A 115 16.16 37.94 -7.03
CA PRO A 115 17.10 37.51 -6.00
C PRO A 115 16.73 38.20 -4.69
N GLY A 116 16.53 37.40 -3.65
CA GLY A 116 16.38 37.91 -2.29
C GLY A 116 17.66 38.60 -1.83
N THR A 117 17.71 38.97 -0.55
CA THR A 117 18.88 39.58 0.08
C THR A 117 20.18 38.89 -0.35
N PRO A 118 21.24 39.66 -0.69
CA PRO A 118 22.53 39.12 -1.08
C PRO A 118 23.01 38.05 -0.11
N LYS A 119 23.70 37.03 -0.64
CA LYS A 119 24.25 35.97 0.19
C LYS A 119 25.17 36.60 1.24
N SER A 120 25.06 36.14 2.48
CA SER A 120 26.01 36.50 3.53
C SER A 120 27.37 35.88 3.19
N ASP A 121 28.43 36.70 3.20
CA ASP A 121 29.81 36.26 2.96
C ASP A 121 30.49 35.68 4.20
N ASP A 122 29.72 35.46 5.26
CA ASP A 122 30.19 34.93 6.53
C ASP A 122 30.68 33.46 6.37
N PRO A 123 31.97 33.18 6.63
CA PRO A 123 32.55 31.84 6.49
C PRO A 123 32.01 30.84 7.52
N SER A 124 31.36 31.29 8.60
CA SER A 124 30.76 30.42 9.62
C SER A 124 29.38 29.87 9.21
N LYS A 125 28.75 30.43 8.17
CA LYS A 125 27.42 30.01 7.72
C LYS A 125 27.51 28.90 6.67
N LYS A 126 26.95 27.73 7.00
CA LYS A 126 26.91 26.55 6.12
C LYS A 126 26.19 26.88 4.80
N LYS A 127 26.96 27.04 3.71
CA LYS A 127 26.42 27.29 2.36
C LYS A 127 25.68 26.04 1.87
N ARG A 128 24.36 26.16 1.67
CA ARG A 128 23.54 25.07 1.11
C ARG A 128 23.81 24.94 -0.39
N LYS A 129 24.27 23.76 -0.87
CA LYS A 129 24.38 23.45 -2.31
C LYS A 129 22.99 23.58 -2.94
N ARG A 130 22.79 24.59 -3.80
CA ARG A 130 21.64 24.71 -4.70
C ARG A 130 22.15 25.20 -6.05
N SER A 131 21.79 24.51 -7.13
CA SER A 131 21.96 25.03 -8.47
C SER A 131 21.08 26.27 -8.65
N ALA A 132 21.63 27.32 -9.24
CA ALA A 132 20.83 28.44 -9.71
C ALA A 132 19.95 27.92 -10.85
N ARG A 133 18.64 28.15 -10.78
CA ARG A 133 17.73 27.85 -11.88
C ARG A 133 17.83 28.99 -12.90
N GLU A 134 17.72 28.67 -14.18
CA GLU A 134 17.48 29.65 -15.24
C GLU A 134 16.25 30.49 -14.86
N ARG A 135 16.35 31.81 -15.04
CA ARG A 135 15.36 32.81 -14.60
C ARG A 135 14.42 33.18 -15.75
N ASP A 136 13.25 33.73 -15.41
CA ASP A 136 12.34 34.42 -16.33
C ASP A 136 11.92 33.61 -17.58
N LEU A 137 11.70 32.30 -17.40
CA LEU A 137 11.32 31.41 -18.48
C LEU A 137 9.82 31.50 -18.81
N CYS A 138 8.99 32.11 -17.97
CA CYS A 138 7.56 32.29 -18.22
C CYS A 138 6.97 33.48 -17.47
N ASP A 139 6.07 34.23 -18.10
CA ASP A 139 5.49 35.46 -17.52
C ASP A 139 4.04 35.34 -17.11
N VAL A 140 3.41 34.17 -17.30
CA VAL A 140 1.99 33.95 -17.01
C VAL A 140 1.68 34.23 -15.55
N LYS A 141 0.57 34.94 -15.32
CA LYS A 141 0.00 35.26 -14.01
C LYS A 141 -1.48 34.93 -14.04
N ILE A 142 -1.99 34.35 -12.96
CA ILE A 142 -3.42 34.05 -12.81
C ILE A 142 -3.97 34.67 -11.54
N LYS A 143 -5.26 34.98 -11.57
CA LYS A 143 -6.07 35.38 -10.42
C LYS A 143 -7.07 34.26 -10.17
N ILE A 144 -7.05 33.74 -8.95
CA ILE A 144 -8.02 32.75 -8.46
C ILE A 144 -8.89 33.45 -7.42
N THR A 145 -10.18 33.56 -7.65
CA THR A 145 -11.11 34.22 -6.71
C THR A 145 -12.05 33.20 -6.08
N GLU A 146 -12.09 33.17 -4.75
CA GLU A 146 -13.02 32.40 -3.92
C GLU A 146 -14.27 33.26 -3.65
N TYR A 147 -15.46 32.77 -4.03
CA TYR A 147 -16.74 33.40 -3.72
C TYR A 147 -17.48 32.63 -2.62
N PHE A 148 -17.96 33.34 -1.60
CA PHE A 148 -18.70 32.76 -0.48
C PHE A 148 -20.20 32.59 -0.80
N PRO A 149 -20.93 31.72 -0.07
CA PRO A 149 -22.35 31.43 -0.33
C PRO A 149 -23.25 32.68 -0.40
N ASP A 150 -22.94 33.70 0.40
CA ASP A 150 -23.72 34.95 0.47
C ASP A 150 -23.40 35.93 -0.67
N ALA A 151 -22.54 35.56 -1.62
CA ALA A 151 -22.14 36.36 -2.77
C ALA A 151 -23.13 36.36 -3.95
N GLY A 152 -24.18 35.52 -3.88
CA GLY A 152 -25.08 35.21 -5.00
C GLY A 152 -26.10 36.29 -5.38
N ALA A 153 -26.19 37.41 -4.66
CA ALA A 153 -26.96 38.57 -5.12
C ALA A 153 -26.14 39.34 -6.17
N GLU A 154 -26.69 39.54 -7.37
CA GLU A 154 -26.03 40.07 -8.59
C GLU A 154 -25.21 41.37 -8.43
N ALA A 155 -25.30 42.06 -7.29
CA ALA A 155 -24.52 43.28 -6.99
C ALA A 155 -23.08 43.03 -6.49
N ALA A 156 -22.64 41.79 -6.28
CA ALA A 156 -21.38 41.49 -5.57
C ALA A 156 -20.30 40.73 -6.36
N LEU A 157 -20.54 40.42 -7.64
CA LEU A 157 -19.61 39.69 -8.50
C LEU A 157 -18.49 40.61 -9.06
N ASP A 158 -17.37 40.01 -9.46
CA ASP A 158 -16.36 40.74 -10.25
C ASP A 158 -16.96 41.07 -11.62
N ARG A 159 -16.61 42.23 -12.20
CA ARG A 159 -17.21 42.76 -13.43
C ARG A 159 -17.08 41.77 -14.58
N ASP A 160 -15.93 41.09 -14.67
CA ASP A 160 -15.64 40.10 -15.71
C ASP A 160 -16.50 38.84 -15.54
N VAL A 161 -16.81 38.46 -14.30
CA VAL A 161 -17.68 37.31 -13.99
C VAL A 161 -19.13 37.65 -14.31
N ALA A 162 -19.60 38.85 -13.93
CA ALA A 162 -20.93 39.34 -14.28
C ALA A 162 -21.12 39.42 -15.81
N ALA A 163 -20.11 39.91 -16.53
CA ALA A 163 -20.13 39.98 -17.99
C ALA A 163 -20.17 38.58 -18.65
N ALA A 164 -19.40 37.62 -18.15
CA ALA A 164 -19.40 36.25 -18.68
C ALA A 164 -20.71 35.49 -18.41
N ILE A 165 -21.38 35.76 -17.29
CA ILE A 165 -22.72 35.22 -17.02
C ILE A 165 -23.75 35.86 -17.95
N ALA A 166 -23.72 37.19 -18.11
CA ALA A 166 -24.64 37.93 -18.98
C ALA A 166 -24.49 37.52 -20.47
N ALA A 167 -23.27 37.17 -20.89
CA ALA A 167 -22.99 36.68 -22.25
C ALA A 167 -23.36 35.19 -22.46
N GLY A 168 -23.80 34.47 -21.42
CA GLY A 168 -24.12 33.05 -21.51
C GLY A 168 -22.91 32.12 -21.70
N THR A 169 -21.69 32.65 -21.57
CA THR A 169 -20.42 31.92 -21.80
C THR A 169 -19.89 31.24 -20.54
N ALA A 170 -20.59 31.37 -19.41
CA ALA A 170 -20.25 30.79 -18.13
C ALA A 170 -21.44 30.05 -17.51
N ALA A 171 -21.17 29.03 -16.67
CA ALA A 171 -22.21 28.21 -16.08
C ALA A 171 -23.03 28.99 -15.01
N ALA A 172 -24.09 29.67 -15.45
CA ALA A 172 -25.01 30.39 -14.58
C ALA A 172 -25.54 29.52 -13.42
N SER A 173 -25.71 28.22 -13.66
CA SER A 173 -26.12 27.22 -12.66
C SER A 173 -25.14 27.05 -11.50
N VAL A 174 -23.84 27.29 -11.70
CA VAL A 174 -22.81 27.20 -10.65
C VAL A 174 -22.90 28.42 -9.72
N VAL A 175 -23.25 29.58 -10.26
CA VAL A 175 -23.31 30.86 -9.54
C VAL A 175 -24.64 31.01 -8.79
N SER A 176 -25.74 30.50 -9.35
CA SER A 176 -27.08 30.58 -8.76
C SER A 176 -27.33 29.60 -7.60
N ALA A 177 -26.41 28.66 -7.34
CA ALA A 177 -26.63 27.57 -6.39
C ALA A 177 -26.46 27.96 -4.91
N GLY A 178 -26.11 29.22 -4.58
CA GLY A 178 -25.87 29.66 -3.19
C GLY A 178 -24.74 28.90 -2.49
N ARG A 179 -23.82 28.30 -3.25
CA ARG A 179 -22.69 27.49 -2.75
C ARG A 179 -21.38 28.21 -3.05
N ARG A 180 -20.32 27.87 -2.31
CA ARG A 180 -18.97 28.36 -2.62
C ARG A 180 -18.57 27.97 -4.04
N PHE A 181 -17.99 28.90 -4.78
CA PHE A 181 -17.46 28.65 -6.11
C PHE A 181 -16.17 29.43 -6.33
N TRP A 182 -15.42 29.02 -7.36
CA TRP A 182 -14.11 29.58 -7.67
C TRP A 182 -14.07 30.05 -9.10
N THR A 183 -13.31 31.12 -9.34
CA THR A 183 -12.98 31.57 -10.70
C THR A 183 -11.48 31.60 -10.89
N ILE A 184 -11.01 31.29 -12.10
CA ILE A 184 -9.61 31.35 -12.48
C ILE A 184 -9.52 32.09 -13.81
N GLN A 185 -8.70 33.15 -13.86
CA GLN A 185 -8.47 33.94 -15.07
C GLN A 185 -7.01 34.39 -15.16
N ARG A 186 -6.51 34.62 -16.38
CA ARG A 186 -5.23 35.28 -16.59
C ARG A 186 -5.27 36.73 -16.09
N VAL A 187 -4.13 37.19 -15.58
CA VAL A 187 -3.91 38.59 -15.20
C VAL A 187 -3.04 39.23 -16.26
N ASN A 188 -3.58 40.19 -17.00
CA ASN A 188 -2.81 40.96 -17.96
C ASN A 188 -1.74 41.75 -17.21
N GLY A 189 -0.50 41.28 -17.31
CA GLY A 189 0.63 41.92 -16.68
C GLY A 189 1.16 43.03 -17.57
N ASN A 190 0.89 44.29 -17.23
CA ASN A 190 1.76 45.37 -17.67
C ASN A 190 3.08 45.24 -16.89
N GLY A 191 4.12 44.67 -17.50
CA GLY A 191 5.36 44.36 -16.78
C GLY A 191 6.59 44.35 -17.67
N GLY A 192 7.28 45.50 -17.71
CA GLY A 192 8.73 45.61 -17.94
C GLY A 192 9.20 45.63 -19.40
N ASN A 193 9.58 46.83 -19.86
CA ASN A 193 10.05 47.23 -21.21
C ASN A 193 9.01 47.13 -22.33
N GLY A 194 8.45 48.30 -22.66
CA GLY A 194 7.45 48.51 -23.70
C GLY A 194 7.89 47.98 -25.06
N LYS A 195 7.22 46.92 -25.50
CA LYS A 195 6.80 46.58 -26.88
C LYS A 195 6.21 45.18 -26.82
N GLY A 196 4.90 45.10 -26.63
CA GLY A 196 4.16 43.84 -26.66
C GLY A 196 2.70 44.13 -26.37
N ASP A 197 1.83 43.77 -27.30
CA ASP A 197 0.38 43.88 -27.17
C ASP A 197 -0.05 43.26 -25.85
N GLY A 198 -0.81 43.98 -25.02
CA GLY A 198 -1.05 43.71 -23.59
C GLY A 198 -1.77 42.41 -23.21
N VAL A 199 -1.65 41.35 -24.00
CA VAL A 199 -2.09 39.99 -23.73
C VAL A 199 -0.87 39.16 -23.33
N ALA A 200 -0.87 38.66 -22.09
CA ALA A 200 0.15 37.69 -21.69
C ALA A 200 -0.02 36.42 -22.55
N GLY A 201 0.95 36.17 -23.44
CA GLY A 201 0.98 34.98 -24.28
C GLY A 201 0.95 33.67 -23.47
N PRO A 202 0.76 32.51 -24.14
CA PRO A 202 0.70 31.21 -23.47
C PRO A 202 1.96 30.93 -22.64
N HIS A 203 1.89 29.94 -21.75
CA HIS A 203 3.08 29.49 -21.04
C HIS A 203 4.20 29.17 -22.03
N ARG A 204 5.41 29.62 -21.73
CA ARG A 204 6.61 29.37 -22.55
C ARG A 204 7.28 28.02 -22.23
N HIS A 205 6.53 27.12 -21.62
CA HIS A 205 6.96 25.77 -21.30
C HIS A 205 5.74 24.85 -21.38
N THR A 206 6.00 23.55 -21.46
CA THR A 206 4.93 22.57 -21.43
C THR A 206 4.52 22.25 -19.98
N LEU A 207 3.43 21.50 -19.87
CA LEU A 207 2.92 21.02 -18.60
C LEU A 207 3.87 19.96 -18.00
N GLU A 208 4.46 19.10 -18.84
CA GLU A 208 5.47 18.10 -18.46
C GLU A 208 6.71 18.78 -17.87
N ARG A 209 7.14 19.90 -18.46
CA ARG A 209 8.27 20.67 -17.94
C ARG A 209 8.00 21.21 -16.53
N SER A 210 6.75 21.50 -16.20
CA SER A 210 6.36 21.92 -14.84
C SER A 210 6.44 20.76 -13.85
N ASP A 211 6.03 19.56 -14.27
CA ASP A 211 6.07 18.32 -13.48
C ASP A 211 7.50 17.89 -13.15
N GLU A 212 8.44 18.04 -14.09
CA GLU A 212 9.87 17.82 -13.87
C GLU A 212 10.44 18.74 -12.77
N ILE A 213 9.96 19.98 -12.69
CA ILE A 213 10.49 21.02 -11.82
C ILE A 213 9.89 20.97 -10.41
N LYS A 214 8.63 20.54 -10.31
CA LYS A 214 7.96 20.28 -9.04
C LYS A 214 6.83 19.28 -9.27
N LYS A 215 6.79 18.26 -8.42
CA LYS A 215 5.63 17.37 -8.32
C LYS A 215 4.44 18.13 -7.73
N SER A 216 3.25 17.91 -8.30
CA SER A 216 1.97 18.40 -7.75
C SER A 216 1.68 17.79 -6.39
N SER A 217 0.70 18.32 -5.66
CA SER A 217 0.27 17.74 -4.38
C SER A 217 -0.15 16.27 -4.51
N VAL A 218 -0.87 15.91 -5.56
CA VAL A 218 -1.26 14.51 -5.83
C VAL A 218 -0.05 13.65 -6.20
N GLN A 219 0.83 14.11 -7.08
CA GLN A 219 2.05 13.36 -7.42
C GLN A 219 2.98 13.15 -6.23
N ARG A 220 3.02 14.10 -5.28
CA ARG A 220 3.73 13.95 -4.01
C ARG A 220 3.07 12.90 -3.12
N LEU A 221 1.75 12.92 -2.99
CA LEU A 221 1.00 11.91 -2.25
C LEU A 221 1.24 10.51 -2.82
N VAL A 222 1.12 10.33 -4.14
CA VAL A 222 1.40 9.07 -4.83
C VAL A 222 2.84 8.63 -4.60
N ALA A 223 3.82 9.54 -4.73
CA ALA A 223 5.21 9.23 -4.47
C ALA A 223 5.50 8.85 -3.00
N THR A 224 4.78 9.45 -2.04
CA THR A 224 4.85 9.08 -0.62
C THR A 224 4.26 7.70 -0.39
N ARG A 225 3.07 7.40 -0.91
CA ARG A 225 2.44 6.07 -0.83
C ARG A 225 3.32 4.97 -1.47
N LEU A 226 3.92 5.26 -2.62
CA LEU A 226 4.87 4.34 -3.27
C LEU A 226 6.17 4.16 -2.46
N LYS A 227 6.65 5.22 -1.78
CA LYS A 227 7.82 5.13 -0.89
C LYS A 227 7.51 4.41 0.42
N GLU A 228 6.30 4.55 0.95
CA GLU A 228 5.81 3.79 2.09
C GLU A 228 5.71 2.32 1.72
N GLY A 229 5.13 1.98 0.56
CA GLY A 229 5.15 0.62 0.01
C GLY A 229 6.57 0.06 -0.22
N LYS A 230 7.53 0.90 -0.63
CA LYS A 230 8.95 0.50 -0.74
C LYS A 230 9.70 0.43 0.61
N LYS A 231 9.29 1.17 1.63
CA LYS A 231 9.86 1.05 3.00
C LYS A 231 9.41 -0.24 3.69
N THR A 232 8.25 -0.76 3.30
CA THR A 232 7.83 -2.13 3.62
C THR A 232 8.62 -3.20 2.83
N GLN A 233 9.49 -2.79 1.90
CA GLN A 233 10.43 -3.64 1.14
C GLN A 233 11.89 -3.32 1.51
N GLY A 234 12.23 -3.27 2.80
CA GLY A 234 13.53 -3.81 3.21
C GLY A 234 13.50 -5.32 2.98
N ALA A 235 14.61 -5.95 2.56
CA ALA A 235 14.66 -7.40 2.39
C ALA A 235 14.00 -8.07 3.60
N PRO A 236 12.89 -8.82 3.41
CA PRO A 236 12.12 -9.27 4.54
C PRO A 236 13.00 -10.22 5.36
N GLN A 237 13.39 -9.80 6.56
CA GLN A 237 13.84 -10.74 7.57
C GLN A 237 12.59 -11.47 8.03
N VAL A 238 12.29 -12.56 7.32
CA VAL A 238 11.19 -13.45 7.64
C VAL A 238 11.65 -14.31 8.79
N LYS A 239 11.43 -13.82 10.01
CA LYS A 239 11.65 -14.60 11.23
C LYS A 239 10.36 -15.37 11.53
N ALA A 240 10.51 -16.59 12.03
CA ALA A 240 9.39 -17.38 12.53
C ALA A 240 8.55 -16.56 13.51
N SER A 241 7.24 -16.81 13.52
CA SER A 241 6.28 -16.24 14.48
C SER A 241 5.61 -17.35 15.30
N GLY A 242 4.89 -16.98 16.38
CA GLY A 242 4.11 -17.94 17.16
C GLY A 242 4.94 -19.07 17.77
N ALA A 243 4.42 -20.31 17.69
CA ALA A 243 5.08 -21.49 18.26
C ALA A 243 6.43 -21.79 17.59
N ALA A 244 6.53 -21.64 16.26
CA ALA A 244 7.79 -21.80 15.54
C ALA A 244 8.90 -20.87 16.06
N GLN A 245 8.56 -19.64 16.42
CA GLN A 245 9.52 -18.70 16.98
C GLN A 245 10.10 -19.18 18.31
N GLU A 246 9.25 -19.71 19.18
CA GLU A 246 9.66 -20.19 20.50
C GLU A 246 10.50 -21.47 20.41
N THR A 247 10.15 -22.37 19.50
CA THR A 247 10.95 -23.57 19.20
C THR A 247 12.32 -23.18 18.65
N ALA A 248 12.38 -22.28 17.67
CA ALA A 248 13.64 -21.79 17.11
C ALA A 248 14.53 -21.12 18.18
N ARG A 249 13.91 -20.39 19.12
CA ARG A 249 14.60 -19.78 20.27
C ARG A 249 15.17 -20.84 21.22
N THR A 250 14.37 -21.86 21.55
CA THR A 250 14.75 -22.97 22.42
C THR A 250 15.96 -23.72 21.86
N HIS A 251 15.99 -23.92 20.54
CA HIS A 251 17.04 -24.61 19.81
C HIS A 251 18.13 -23.67 19.25
N SER A 252 18.25 -22.44 19.74
CA SER A 252 19.26 -21.49 19.22
C SER A 252 20.70 -21.79 19.63
N LYS A 253 20.89 -22.55 20.72
CA LYS A 253 22.20 -22.88 21.28
C LYS A 253 22.94 -23.91 20.42
N GLU A 254 24.26 -23.85 20.44
CA GLU A 254 25.10 -24.82 19.73
C GLU A 254 24.80 -26.26 20.16
N ALA A 255 24.71 -27.14 19.17
CA ALA A 255 24.58 -28.57 19.31
C ALA A 255 25.41 -29.25 18.21
N ASP A 256 25.67 -30.55 18.40
CA ASP A 256 26.39 -31.37 17.41
C ASP A 256 25.65 -31.41 16.07
N LEU A 257 24.34 -31.70 16.11
CA LEU A 257 23.46 -31.61 14.95
C LEU A 257 22.96 -30.18 14.75
N ARG A 258 23.27 -29.58 13.61
CA ARG A 258 22.83 -28.23 13.22
C ARG A 258 21.89 -28.31 12.03
N LEU A 259 20.70 -27.74 12.17
CA LEU A 259 19.71 -27.59 11.10
C LEU A 259 19.76 -26.17 10.54
N HIS A 260 20.22 -26.03 9.31
CA HIS A 260 20.06 -24.83 8.51
C HIS A 260 18.68 -24.86 7.85
N ALA A 261 17.81 -23.94 8.25
CA ALA A 261 16.41 -23.92 7.85
C ALA A 261 15.95 -22.50 7.54
N ALA A 262 14.86 -22.41 6.77
CA ALA A 262 14.09 -21.19 6.66
C ALA A 262 12.66 -21.46 7.15
N CYS A 263 12.16 -20.63 8.06
CA CYS A 263 10.86 -20.85 8.71
C CYS A 263 9.66 -20.80 7.75
N TYR A 264 9.81 -20.17 6.58
CA TYR A 264 8.80 -20.18 5.51
C TYR A 264 8.87 -21.42 4.60
N CYS A 265 9.97 -22.18 4.63
CA CYS A 265 10.22 -23.28 3.71
C CYS A 265 9.51 -24.57 4.16
N PRO A 266 8.61 -25.17 3.33
CA PRO A 266 7.94 -26.41 3.69
C PRO A 266 8.89 -27.59 3.80
N PHE A 267 9.99 -27.61 3.03
CA PHE A 267 10.99 -28.66 3.10
C PHE A 267 11.80 -28.60 4.40
N SER A 268 12.12 -27.39 4.88
CA SER A 268 12.74 -27.21 6.20
C SER A 268 11.82 -27.67 7.32
N GLN A 269 10.53 -27.34 7.21
CA GLN A 269 9.53 -27.76 8.19
C GLN A 269 9.43 -29.28 8.32
N ARG A 270 9.62 -30.06 7.24
CA ARG A 270 9.66 -31.54 7.31
C ARG A 270 10.72 -32.05 8.28
N VAL A 271 11.95 -31.58 8.13
CA VAL A 271 13.09 -31.98 8.97
C VAL A 271 12.86 -31.49 10.40
N TRP A 272 12.35 -30.27 10.54
CA TRP A 272 12.07 -29.67 11.83
C TRP A 272 11.03 -30.49 12.63
N ILE A 273 9.92 -30.89 11.99
CA ILE A 273 8.90 -31.75 12.62
C ILE A 273 9.51 -33.08 13.07
N ALA A 274 10.35 -33.71 12.24
CA ALA A 274 10.96 -34.99 12.60
C ALA A 274 11.91 -34.89 13.79
N LEU A 275 12.70 -33.81 13.89
CA LEU A 275 13.57 -33.57 15.04
C LEU A 275 12.76 -33.35 16.33
N GLU A 276 11.68 -32.57 16.26
CA GLU A 276 10.74 -32.39 17.37
C GLU A 276 10.06 -33.70 17.78
N ALA A 277 9.59 -34.50 16.80
CA ALA A 277 8.92 -35.77 17.05
C ALA A 277 9.86 -36.81 17.68
N LYS A 278 11.13 -36.82 17.26
CA LYS A 278 12.16 -37.71 17.81
C LYS A 278 12.79 -37.19 19.11
N GLY A 279 12.44 -35.98 19.56
CA GLY A 279 12.97 -35.37 20.77
C GLY A 279 14.49 -35.19 20.78
N GLN A 280 15.10 -34.96 19.61
CA GLN A 280 16.56 -34.93 19.49
C GLN A 280 17.12 -33.54 19.81
N PRO A 281 18.32 -33.43 20.41
CA PRO A 281 19.00 -32.16 20.56
C PRO A 281 19.55 -31.69 19.21
N TYR A 282 19.22 -30.46 18.83
CA TYR A 282 19.75 -29.83 17.62
C TYR A 282 19.85 -28.30 17.80
N GLN A 283 20.70 -27.68 17.00
CA GLN A 283 20.77 -26.24 16.83
C GLN A 283 19.94 -25.83 15.60
N TYR A 284 18.99 -24.93 15.78
CA TYR A 284 18.25 -24.28 14.70
C TYR A 284 18.99 -23.03 14.22
N ILE A 285 19.36 -23.01 12.95
CA ILE A 285 20.04 -21.88 12.30
C ILE A 285 19.12 -21.33 11.21
N GLU A 286 18.43 -20.23 11.53
CA GLU A 286 17.62 -19.50 10.55
C GLU A 286 18.51 -18.95 9.44
N THR A 287 18.20 -19.31 8.21
CA THR A 287 18.81 -18.76 7.01
C THR A 287 17.84 -17.76 6.39
N ASP A 288 18.32 -16.55 6.16
CA ASP A 288 17.57 -15.54 5.41
C ASP A 288 17.14 -16.06 4.03
N ALA A 289 16.12 -15.42 3.42
CA ALA A 289 15.77 -15.60 2.01
C ALA A 289 17.02 -15.58 1.10
N PRO A 290 16.99 -16.25 -0.07
CA PRO A 290 18.15 -16.34 -0.96
C PRO A 290 18.79 -14.96 -1.16
N LYS A 291 19.97 -14.77 -0.57
CA LYS A 291 20.78 -13.57 -0.71
C LYS A 291 22.06 -14.00 -1.41
N GLU A 292 22.49 -13.22 -2.39
CA GLU A 292 23.83 -13.37 -2.97
C GLU A 292 24.80 -12.41 -2.26
N PRO A 293 25.93 -12.90 -1.72
CA PRO A 293 26.29 -14.32 -1.55
C PRO A 293 25.56 -14.97 -0.36
N ALA A 294 25.36 -16.28 -0.44
CA ALA A 294 24.81 -17.06 0.67
C ALA A 294 25.73 -17.00 1.90
N SER A 295 25.17 -17.25 3.09
CA SER A 295 25.96 -17.23 4.32
C SER A 295 27.00 -18.36 4.33
N THR A 296 28.20 -18.07 4.82
CA THR A 296 29.30 -19.06 4.93
C THR A 296 28.87 -20.36 5.63
N PRO A 297 28.12 -20.32 6.75
CA PRO A 297 27.68 -21.55 7.41
C PRO A 297 26.75 -22.42 6.57
N LEU A 298 25.88 -21.82 5.74
CA LEU A 298 25.00 -22.59 4.85
C LEU A 298 25.80 -23.18 3.68
N LEU A 299 26.77 -22.45 3.12
CA LEU A 299 27.63 -22.95 2.05
C LEU A 299 28.45 -24.18 2.48
N GLU A 300 28.92 -24.18 3.72
CA GLU A 300 29.63 -25.32 4.32
C GLU A 300 28.72 -26.53 4.53
N ALA A 301 27.42 -26.32 4.77
CA ALA A 301 26.44 -27.40 4.92
C ALA A 301 25.87 -27.87 3.57
N ASN A 302 25.73 -26.97 2.60
CA ASN A 302 25.21 -27.22 1.27
C ASN A 302 25.84 -26.26 0.26
N PRO A 303 26.75 -26.73 -0.62
CA PRO A 303 27.36 -25.90 -1.66
C PRO A 303 26.36 -25.28 -2.64
N ARG A 304 25.13 -25.81 -2.73
CA ARG A 304 24.04 -25.23 -3.54
C ARG A 304 23.30 -24.09 -2.82
N SER A 305 23.65 -23.79 -1.57
CA SER A 305 23.02 -22.77 -0.74
C SER A 305 21.50 -22.94 -0.57
N ARG A 306 21.02 -24.19 -0.50
CA ARG A 306 19.60 -24.51 -0.31
C ARG A 306 19.32 -25.03 1.08
N VAL A 307 18.13 -24.71 1.60
CA VAL A 307 17.60 -25.27 2.84
C VAL A 307 16.47 -26.29 2.54
N PRO A 308 16.29 -27.32 3.38
CA PRO A 308 17.08 -27.63 4.56
C PRO A 308 18.45 -28.22 4.24
N ALA A 309 19.39 -27.95 5.14
CA ALA A 309 20.66 -28.66 5.22
C ALA A 309 20.97 -28.98 6.68
N ILE A 310 21.60 -30.12 6.95
CA ILE A 310 22.11 -30.47 8.27
C ILE A 310 23.63 -30.56 8.25
N ARG A 311 24.26 -30.25 9.38
CA ARG A 311 25.68 -30.49 9.62
C ARG A 311 25.85 -31.20 10.96
N GLN A 312 26.74 -32.18 10.99
CA GLN A 312 27.13 -32.92 12.18
C GLN A 312 28.62 -33.19 12.14
N GLY A 313 29.39 -32.50 12.99
CA GLY A 313 30.85 -32.43 12.88
C GLY A 313 31.32 -31.93 11.50
N ASP A 314 32.07 -32.78 10.80
CA ASP A 314 32.60 -32.51 9.44
C ASP A 314 31.68 -32.98 8.31
N TRP A 315 30.63 -33.71 8.65
CA TRP A 315 29.67 -34.22 7.67
C TRP A 315 28.49 -33.27 7.51
N ALA A 316 27.99 -33.17 6.29
CA ALA A 316 26.80 -32.39 5.97
C ALA A 316 25.92 -33.11 4.96
N CYS A 317 24.62 -32.83 5.02
CA CYS A 317 23.62 -33.41 4.14
C CYS A 317 22.54 -32.39 3.78
N SER A 318 22.00 -32.52 2.59
CA SER A 318 20.91 -31.69 2.05
C SER A 318 19.82 -32.59 1.47
N GLU A 319 18.71 -31.98 1.06
CA GLU A 319 17.48 -32.66 0.61
C GLU A 319 16.65 -33.23 1.75
N SER A 320 15.47 -32.62 1.98
CA SER A 320 14.59 -32.98 3.11
C SER A 320 14.28 -34.48 3.22
N ALA A 321 14.01 -35.16 2.10
CA ALA A 321 13.68 -36.59 2.09
C ALA A 321 14.88 -37.47 2.50
N ILE A 322 16.10 -37.09 2.09
CA ILE A 322 17.32 -37.82 2.43
C ILE A 322 17.69 -37.58 3.89
N ILE A 323 17.57 -36.34 4.36
CA ILE A 323 17.76 -36.01 5.77
C ILE A 323 16.81 -36.80 6.67
N LEU A 324 15.54 -36.96 6.27
CA LEU A 324 14.56 -37.74 7.04
C LEU A 324 14.89 -39.23 7.13
N GLU A 325 15.36 -39.85 6.03
CA GLU A 325 15.84 -41.24 6.07
C GLU A 325 17.08 -41.37 6.97
N TYR A 326 18.03 -40.42 6.88
CA TYR A 326 19.19 -40.38 7.78
C TYR A 326 18.78 -40.31 9.26
N LEU A 327 17.86 -39.41 9.62
CA LEU A 327 17.37 -39.28 11.00
C LEU A 327 16.64 -40.55 11.49
N GLU A 328 16.01 -41.31 10.59
CA GLU A 328 15.42 -42.60 10.94
C GLU A 328 16.48 -43.66 11.22
N ASP A 329 17.58 -43.66 10.47
CA ASP A 329 18.68 -44.61 10.66
C ASP A 329 19.47 -44.34 11.94
N ILE A 330 19.76 -43.08 12.26
CA ILE A 330 20.61 -42.74 13.43
C ILE A 330 19.83 -42.61 14.75
N TYR A 331 18.50 -42.42 14.70
CA TYR A 331 17.63 -42.29 15.86
C TYR A 331 16.44 -43.26 15.79
N PRO A 332 16.68 -44.58 16.02
CA PRO A 332 15.66 -45.62 15.85
C PRO A 332 14.65 -45.72 17.00
N ASP A 333 14.89 -45.05 18.13
CA ASP A 333 14.09 -45.19 19.36
C ASP A 333 12.63 -44.75 19.19
N ILE A 334 12.41 -43.68 18.41
CA ILE A 334 11.09 -43.18 18.03
C ILE A 334 10.96 -43.36 16.51
N PRO A 335 10.48 -44.53 16.04
CA PRO A 335 10.42 -44.82 14.63
C PRO A 335 9.28 -44.04 13.96
N LEU A 336 9.59 -43.38 12.84
CA LEU A 336 8.61 -42.68 12.00
C LEU A 336 8.24 -43.50 10.76
N PHE A 337 8.90 -44.63 10.54
CA PHE A 337 8.44 -45.69 9.65
C PHE A 337 7.91 -46.90 10.43
N PRO A 338 7.04 -47.71 9.80
CA PRO A 338 6.64 -49.00 10.35
C PRO A 338 7.81 -49.99 10.35
N SER A 339 7.75 -50.96 11.26
CA SER A 339 8.71 -52.07 11.35
C SER A 339 8.57 -53.07 10.19
N ASP A 340 7.36 -53.26 9.68
CA ASP A 340 7.10 -54.14 8.53
C ASP A 340 7.71 -53.55 7.25
N GLN A 341 8.51 -54.37 6.56
CA GLN A 341 9.30 -53.93 5.40
C GLN A 341 8.43 -53.62 4.19
N ARG A 342 7.30 -54.32 4.01
CA ARG A 342 6.39 -54.08 2.90
C ARG A 342 5.61 -52.79 3.12
N LEU A 343 5.14 -52.56 4.35
CA LEU A 343 4.49 -51.32 4.72
C LEU A 343 5.44 -50.14 4.63
N LYS A 344 6.71 -50.30 5.03
CA LYS A 344 7.76 -49.29 4.85
C LYS A 344 7.97 -48.95 3.35
N ALA A 345 7.99 -49.96 2.48
CA ALA A 345 8.04 -49.75 1.03
C ALA A 345 6.81 -48.98 0.51
N ASN A 346 5.61 -49.28 1.01
CA ASN A 346 4.39 -48.54 0.68
C ASN A 346 4.46 -47.08 1.16
N CYS A 347 5.01 -46.80 2.35
CA CYS A 347 5.25 -45.43 2.80
C CYS A 347 6.15 -44.66 1.84
N ARG A 348 7.26 -45.28 1.41
CA ARG A 348 8.18 -44.68 0.43
C ARG A 348 7.51 -44.41 -0.91
N LEU A 349 6.62 -45.29 -1.37
CA LEU A 349 5.82 -45.06 -2.58
C LEU A 349 4.94 -43.81 -2.46
N TRP A 350 4.26 -43.62 -1.32
CA TRP A 350 3.41 -42.43 -1.11
C TRP A 350 4.21 -41.16 -0.87
N ILE A 351 5.36 -41.24 -0.20
CA ILE A 351 6.33 -40.14 -0.11
C ILE A 351 6.81 -39.74 -1.51
N HIS A 352 7.11 -40.72 -2.37
CA HIS A 352 7.47 -40.47 -3.76
C HIS A 352 6.33 -39.80 -4.53
N HIS A 353 5.08 -40.24 -4.33
CA HIS A 353 3.91 -39.58 -4.92
C HIS A 353 3.77 -38.13 -4.48
N ILE A 354 3.93 -37.84 -3.18
CA ILE A 354 3.90 -36.48 -2.64
C ILE A 354 4.96 -35.63 -3.34
N ASN A 355 6.20 -36.09 -3.37
CA ASN A 355 7.33 -35.32 -3.89
C ASN A 355 7.30 -35.11 -5.41
N THR A 356 6.84 -36.10 -6.18
CA THR A 356 6.91 -36.06 -7.66
C THR A 356 5.61 -35.62 -8.34
N ARG A 357 4.48 -35.65 -7.62
CA ARG A 357 3.17 -35.30 -8.19
C ARG A 357 2.51 -34.15 -7.46
N LEU A 358 2.31 -34.29 -6.15
CA LEU A 358 1.57 -33.31 -5.37
C LEU A 358 2.33 -31.99 -5.25
N VAL A 359 3.60 -32.05 -4.85
CA VAL A 359 4.44 -30.87 -4.62
C VAL A 359 4.62 -30.03 -5.90
N PRO A 360 4.97 -30.60 -7.07
CA PRO A 360 5.05 -29.82 -8.31
C PRO A 360 3.72 -29.19 -8.71
N THR A 361 2.61 -29.93 -8.56
CA THR A 361 1.27 -29.41 -8.88
C THR A 361 0.90 -28.25 -7.96
N PHE A 362 1.17 -28.37 -6.65
CA PHE A 362 0.98 -27.30 -5.68
C PHE A 362 1.75 -26.03 -6.08
N TYR A 363 3.04 -26.16 -6.41
CA TYR A 363 3.85 -25.00 -6.81
C TYR A 363 3.41 -24.39 -8.14
N SER A 364 2.92 -25.19 -9.09
CA SER A 364 2.37 -24.67 -10.35
C SER A 364 1.19 -23.70 -10.15
N LEU A 365 0.40 -23.93 -9.09
CA LEU A 365 -0.76 -23.10 -8.75
C LEU A 365 -0.38 -21.79 -8.03
N LEU A 366 0.85 -21.71 -7.50
CA LEU A 366 1.37 -20.50 -6.87
C LEU A 366 1.98 -19.51 -7.87
N GLN A 367 2.32 -19.96 -9.09
CA GLN A 367 2.92 -19.08 -10.09
C GLN A 367 1.93 -17.99 -10.55
N PRO A 368 2.39 -16.74 -10.79
CA PRO A 368 1.57 -15.72 -11.41
C PRO A 368 1.11 -16.19 -12.79
N GLN A 369 -0.21 -16.19 -13.02
CA GLN A 369 -0.76 -16.46 -14.35
C GLN A 369 -0.30 -15.36 -15.29
N ALA A 370 0.23 -15.71 -16.46
CA ALA A 370 0.66 -14.74 -17.45
C ALA A 370 -0.56 -13.95 -17.96
N THR A 371 -0.77 -12.75 -17.42
CA THR A 371 -1.64 -11.76 -18.06
C THR A 371 -0.85 -11.15 -19.20
N SER A 372 -1.02 -11.67 -20.42
CA SER A 372 -0.51 -10.99 -21.61
C SER A 372 -1.25 -9.66 -21.76
N THR A 373 -0.68 -8.57 -21.25
CA THR A 373 -1.17 -7.20 -21.51
C THR A 373 -0.54 -6.57 -22.75
N ASP A 374 0.25 -7.31 -23.53
CA ASP A 374 0.69 -6.84 -24.84
C ASP A 374 -0.41 -7.10 -25.87
N PRO A 375 -1.00 -6.05 -26.50
CA PRO A 375 -1.88 -6.27 -27.64
C PRO A 375 -1.06 -6.91 -28.76
N PRO A 376 -1.59 -7.94 -29.45
CA PRO A 376 -0.89 -8.54 -30.58
C PRO A 376 -0.70 -7.46 -31.66
N ARG A 377 0.54 -7.29 -32.12
CA ARG A 377 0.85 -6.48 -33.31
C ARG A 377 0.04 -7.06 -34.48
N PRO A 378 -0.81 -6.28 -35.16
CA PRO A 378 -1.59 -6.80 -36.28
C PRO A 378 -0.65 -7.15 -37.43
N THR A 379 -0.55 -8.43 -37.75
CA THR A 379 -0.15 -8.89 -39.07
C THR A 379 -1.37 -8.82 -39.97
N ILE A 380 -1.25 -8.06 -41.05
CA ILE A 380 -2.20 -8.03 -42.16
C ILE A 380 -2.16 -9.42 -42.77
N ASP A 381 -3.18 -10.25 -42.57
CA ASP A 381 -3.64 -11.34 -43.46
C ASP A 381 -4.67 -12.24 -42.74
N ASN A 382 -5.91 -11.74 -42.64
CA ASN A 382 -7.20 -12.48 -42.69
C ASN A 382 -8.30 -11.73 -41.92
N PRO A 383 -9.40 -11.32 -42.58
CA PRO A 383 -10.60 -10.90 -41.88
C PRO A 383 -11.46 -12.13 -41.58
N THR A 384 -12.06 -12.14 -40.38
CA THR A 384 -13.08 -13.09 -39.88
C THR A 384 -12.53 -14.30 -39.11
N THR A 385 -12.23 -14.11 -37.82
CA THR A 385 -12.66 -14.96 -36.67
C THR A 385 -11.87 -14.54 -35.41
N THR A 386 -12.32 -13.52 -34.67
CA THR A 386 -11.66 -13.14 -33.40
C THR A 386 -12.61 -12.44 -32.43
N THR A 387 -13.17 -13.13 -31.43
CA THR A 387 -13.43 -12.60 -30.05
C THR A 387 -14.01 -13.66 -29.08
N ALA A 388 -13.42 -14.86 -28.99
CA ALA A 388 -13.87 -15.84 -27.97
C ALA A 388 -12.78 -16.59 -27.19
N THR A 389 -11.48 -16.41 -27.49
CA THR A 389 -10.53 -17.50 -27.16
C THR A 389 -9.51 -17.18 -26.04
N THR A 390 -9.26 -15.92 -25.67
CA THR A 390 -8.18 -15.63 -24.69
C THR A 390 -8.63 -15.79 -23.23
N THR A 391 -9.86 -15.39 -22.87
CA THR A 391 -10.37 -15.50 -21.49
C THR A 391 -10.73 -16.94 -21.12
N GLN A 392 -11.18 -17.77 -22.08
CA GLN A 392 -11.55 -19.16 -21.81
C GLN A 392 -10.34 -20.08 -21.57
N ILE A 393 -9.21 -19.84 -22.26
CA ILE A 393 -8.00 -20.66 -22.10
C ILE A 393 -7.37 -20.45 -20.70
N ILE A 394 -7.30 -19.21 -20.22
CA ILE A 394 -6.70 -18.88 -18.90
C ILE A 394 -7.51 -19.48 -17.74
N SER A 395 -8.84 -19.49 -17.84
CA SER A 395 -9.70 -20.17 -16.86
C SER A 395 -9.52 -21.69 -16.88
N SER A 396 -9.42 -22.30 -18.08
CA SER A 396 -9.33 -23.76 -18.22
C SER A 396 -8.01 -24.35 -17.69
N ALA A 397 -6.88 -23.65 -17.85
CA ALA A 397 -5.57 -24.12 -17.41
C ALA A 397 -5.50 -24.20 -15.88
N SER A 398 -5.98 -23.16 -15.18
CA SER A 398 -6.07 -23.18 -13.71
C SER A 398 -7.02 -24.27 -13.22
N THR A 399 -8.19 -24.44 -13.85
CA THR A 399 -9.12 -25.54 -13.53
C THR A 399 -8.48 -26.92 -13.69
N SER A 400 -7.64 -27.13 -14.71
CA SER A 400 -6.97 -28.41 -14.94
C SER A 400 -5.93 -28.73 -13.85
N SER A 401 -5.02 -27.81 -13.51
CA SER A 401 -4.01 -28.02 -12.47
C SER A 401 -4.65 -28.19 -11.09
N LEU A 402 -5.71 -27.43 -10.83
CA LEU A 402 -6.52 -27.58 -9.65
C LEU A 402 -7.12 -29.01 -9.59
N SER A 403 -7.82 -29.48 -10.63
CA SER A 403 -8.39 -30.84 -10.68
C SER A 403 -7.34 -31.95 -10.53
N LEU A 404 -6.13 -31.72 -11.03
CA LEU A 404 -5.00 -32.63 -10.88
C LEU A 404 -4.53 -32.69 -9.42
N LEU A 405 -4.36 -31.53 -8.76
CA LEU A 405 -4.03 -31.48 -7.34
C LEU A 405 -5.10 -32.22 -6.52
N GLN A 406 -6.36 -32.02 -6.84
CA GLN A 406 -7.46 -32.71 -6.18
C GLN A 406 -7.37 -34.23 -6.35
N SER A 407 -7.03 -34.71 -7.54
CA SER A 407 -6.86 -36.14 -7.81
C SER A 407 -5.73 -36.75 -6.97
N HIS A 408 -4.62 -36.04 -6.81
CA HIS A 408 -3.50 -36.46 -5.95
C HIS A 408 -3.88 -36.50 -4.47
N LEU A 409 -4.63 -35.51 -3.98
CA LEU A 409 -5.15 -35.49 -2.61
C LEU A 409 -6.11 -36.65 -2.36
N THR A 410 -7.03 -36.90 -3.28
CA THR A 410 -7.97 -38.03 -3.19
C THR A 410 -7.22 -39.36 -3.17
N ALA A 411 -6.19 -39.54 -4.00
CA ALA A 411 -5.37 -40.75 -4.00
C ALA A 411 -4.69 -41.00 -2.65
N LEU A 412 -4.11 -39.96 -2.04
CA LEU A 412 -3.52 -40.05 -0.70
C LEU A 412 -4.55 -40.43 0.37
N VAL A 413 -5.72 -39.80 0.36
CA VAL A 413 -6.80 -40.08 1.34
C VAL A 413 -7.31 -41.51 1.21
N LEU A 414 -7.45 -42.03 -0.01
CA LEU A 414 -7.89 -43.40 -0.26
C LEU A 414 -6.85 -44.45 0.16
N ALA A 415 -5.57 -44.08 0.18
CA ALA A 415 -4.48 -44.95 0.57
C ALA A 415 -4.18 -44.92 2.07
N ALA A 416 -4.57 -43.85 2.75
CA ALA A 416 -4.43 -43.71 4.19
C ALA A 416 -5.36 -44.69 4.93
N ASP A 417 -4.96 -45.06 6.15
CA ASP A 417 -5.78 -45.90 7.03
C ASP A 417 -7.19 -45.32 7.20
N GLN A 418 -8.21 -46.17 7.14
CA GLN A 418 -9.61 -45.73 7.13
C GLN A 418 -10.04 -45.06 8.44
N GLN A 419 -9.47 -45.49 9.57
CA GLN A 419 -9.76 -44.94 10.89
C GLN A 419 -8.86 -43.76 11.23
N GLY A 420 -7.59 -43.82 10.85
CA GLY A 420 -6.60 -42.79 11.13
C GLY A 420 -6.30 -42.67 12.63
N PRO A 421 -5.92 -41.47 13.11
CA PRO A 421 -6.09 -40.20 12.41
C PRO A 421 -4.98 -39.86 11.39
N TYR A 422 -3.79 -40.45 11.50
CA TYR A 422 -2.64 -40.26 10.60
C TYR A 422 -2.63 -41.26 9.43
N PHE A 423 -1.68 -41.15 8.50
CA PHE A 423 -1.65 -41.95 7.27
C PHE A 423 -1.64 -43.47 7.53
N LEU A 424 -0.89 -43.93 8.52
CA LEU A 424 -0.81 -45.34 8.91
C LEU A 424 -1.74 -45.74 10.07
N GLY A 425 -2.64 -44.83 10.48
CA GLY A 425 -3.55 -45.07 11.61
C GLY A 425 -3.22 -44.19 12.81
N PRO A 426 -2.89 -44.76 13.98
CA PRO A 426 -2.87 -44.02 15.26
C PRO A 426 -1.68 -43.07 15.43
N SER A 427 -0.59 -43.26 14.71
CA SER A 427 0.70 -42.59 14.98
C SER A 427 1.21 -41.82 13.76
N LEU A 428 1.86 -40.68 14.04
CA LEU A 428 2.55 -39.86 13.04
C LEU A 428 3.64 -40.67 12.33
N SER A 429 3.69 -40.60 11.00
CA SER A 429 4.69 -41.27 10.17
C SER A 429 5.44 -40.31 9.25
N LEU A 430 6.49 -40.78 8.57
CA LEU A 430 7.19 -39.99 7.55
C LEU A 430 6.30 -39.60 6.37
N VAL A 431 5.23 -40.34 6.07
CA VAL A 431 4.25 -39.94 5.04
C VAL A 431 3.54 -38.66 5.46
N ASP A 432 3.09 -38.62 6.73
CA ASP A 432 2.44 -37.47 7.34
C ASP A 432 3.39 -36.26 7.36
N ILE A 433 4.64 -36.45 7.78
CA ILE A 433 5.64 -35.38 7.86
C ILE A 433 5.96 -34.80 6.48
N HIS A 434 6.02 -35.64 5.44
CA HIS A 434 6.22 -35.14 4.07
C HIS A 434 5.05 -34.30 3.57
N PHE A 435 3.84 -34.59 4.04
CA PHE A 435 2.60 -33.97 3.61
C PHE A 435 2.21 -32.73 4.44
N ALA A 436 2.43 -32.75 5.76
CA ALA A 436 1.93 -31.75 6.70
C ALA A 436 2.27 -30.29 6.31
N PRO A 437 3.50 -29.94 5.92
CA PRO A 437 3.82 -28.57 5.49
C PRO A 437 2.99 -28.10 4.29
N PHE A 438 2.63 -29.01 3.39
CA PHE A 438 1.78 -28.71 2.24
C PHE A 438 0.31 -28.66 2.64
N ALA A 439 -0.15 -29.58 3.49
CA ALA A 439 -1.51 -29.56 4.05
C ALA A 439 -1.83 -28.21 4.72
N LEU A 440 -0.93 -27.70 5.56
CA LEU A 440 -1.09 -26.39 6.22
C LEU A 440 -1.16 -25.23 5.22
N ARG A 441 -0.40 -25.31 4.12
CA ARG A 441 -0.36 -24.27 3.07
C ARG A 441 -1.51 -24.39 2.07
N LEU A 442 -2.10 -25.56 1.92
CA LEU A 442 -3.34 -25.73 1.15
C LEU A 442 -4.46 -24.89 1.77
N SER A 443 -4.65 -24.99 3.10
CA SER A 443 -5.64 -24.17 3.83
C SER A 443 -5.24 -22.70 3.91
N ARG A 444 -3.98 -22.38 4.21
CA ARG A 444 -3.55 -20.99 4.46
C ARG A 444 -3.18 -20.18 3.21
N ILE A 445 -2.98 -20.80 2.06
CA ILE A 445 -2.56 -20.10 0.82
C ILE A 445 -3.54 -20.38 -0.31
N LEU A 446 -3.71 -21.65 -0.69
CA LEU A 446 -4.52 -21.97 -1.87
C LEU A 446 -6.01 -21.76 -1.64
N GLN A 447 -6.53 -21.96 -0.43
CA GLN A 447 -7.94 -21.69 -0.12
C GLN A 447 -8.30 -20.21 -0.32
N HIS A 448 -7.43 -19.28 0.07
CA HIS A 448 -7.64 -17.85 -0.18
C HIS A 448 -7.55 -17.50 -1.67
N ARG A 449 -6.69 -18.18 -2.44
CA ARG A 449 -6.50 -17.93 -3.87
C ARG A 449 -7.60 -18.57 -4.75
N PHE A 450 -8.11 -19.72 -4.33
CA PHE A 450 -9.12 -20.50 -5.05
C PHE A 450 -10.23 -20.96 -4.08
N PRO A 451 -11.11 -20.04 -3.62
CA PRO A 451 -12.19 -20.39 -2.71
C PRO A 451 -13.10 -21.48 -3.30
N GLY A 452 -13.38 -22.52 -2.51
CA GLY A 452 -14.28 -23.62 -2.89
C GLY A 452 -13.70 -24.66 -3.85
N PHE A 453 -12.41 -24.58 -4.23
CA PHE A 453 -11.81 -25.53 -5.16
C PHE A 453 -11.36 -26.85 -4.51
N LEU A 454 -10.57 -26.77 -3.44
CA LEU A 454 -10.09 -27.97 -2.76
C LEU A 454 -11.30 -28.74 -2.23
N VAL A 455 -11.31 -30.08 -2.41
CA VAL A 455 -12.39 -30.96 -1.97
C VAL A 455 -12.87 -30.49 -0.63
N ALA A 456 -14.10 -30.01 -0.64
CA ALA A 456 -14.94 -29.70 0.49
C ALA A 456 -14.12 -29.28 1.71
N ASP A 457 -13.98 -27.97 1.90
CA ASP A 457 -13.82 -27.46 3.25
C ASP A 457 -14.73 -28.26 4.19
N ALA A 458 -14.08 -29.03 5.06
CA ALA A 458 -14.58 -29.34 6.38
C ALA A 458 -16.01 -29.91 6.44
N THR A 459 -16.37 -30.93 5.66
CA THR A 459 -17.46 -31.79 6.16
C THR A 459 -16.93 -32.53 7.38
N PRO A 460 -17.41 -32.19 8.60
CA PRO A 460 -16.91 -32.83 9.80
C PRO A 460 -17.13 -34.34 9.71
N GLY A 461 -16.17 -35.13 10.18
CA GLY A 461 -16.24 -36.60 10.11
C GLY A 461 -15.69 -37.23 8.84
N THR A 462 -15.33 -36.46 7.80
CA THR A 462 -14.61 -37.03 6.64
C THR A 462 -13.20 -37.49 7.03
N ARG A 463 -12.67 -38.48 6.29
CA ARG A 463 -11.30 -38.98 6.50
C ARG A 463 -10.24 -37.88 6.31
N TRP A 464 -10.44 -37.06 5.27
CA TRP A 464 -9.60 -35.89 4.99
C TRP A 464 -9.57 -34.92 6.15
N ARG A 465 -10.74 -34.52 6.67
CA ARG A 465 -10.81 -33.58 7.79
C ARG A 465 -10.16 -34.13 9.06
N ARG A 466 -10.41 -35.40 9.40
CA ARG A 466 -9.73 -36.07 10.53
C ARG A 466 -8.21 -36.08 10.39
N TRP A 467 -7.71 -36.27 9.16
CA TRP A 467 -6.27 -36.22 8.92
C TRP A 467 -5.72 -34.80 9.11
N LEU A 468 -6.34 -33.81 8.48
CA LEU A 468 -5.93 -32.41 8.61
C LEU A 468 -5.97 -31.95 10.07
N ASP A 469 -7.04 -32.27 10.80
CA ASP A 469 -7.14 -31.94 12.23
C ASP A 469 -5.99 -32.58 13.00
N ALA A 470 -5.68 -33.85 12.77
CA ALA A 470 -4.55 -34.48 13.45
C ALA A 470 -3.20 -33.84 13.11
N LEU A 471 -2.97 -33.46 11.84
CA LEU A 471 -1.76 -32.74 11.46
C LEU A 471 -1.71 -31.33 12.09
N GLU A 472 -2.82 -30.60 12.12
CA GLU A 472 -2.87 -29.24 12.70
C GLU A 472 -2.77 -29.24 14.22
N TRP A 473 -3.26 -30.29 14.89
CA TRP A 473 -3.25 -30.43 16.34
C TRP A 473 -2.05 -31.21 16.88
N ASP A 474 -1.27 -31.85 16.01
CA ASP A 474 -0.04 -32.54 16.39
C ASP A 474 0.95 -31.58 17.07
N PRO A 475 1.49 -31.92 18.26
CA PRO A 475 2.36 -31.01 19.01
C PRO A 475 3.64 -30.65 18.25
N HIS A 476 4.20 -31.56 17.46
CA HIS A 476 5.44 -31.36 16.72
C HIS A 476 5.20 -30.53 15.45
N VAL A 477 4.06 -30.71 14.78
CA VAL A 477 3.65 -29.85 13.67
C VAL A 477 3.36 -28.43 14.17
N LYS A 478 2.65 -28.30 15.30
CA LYS A 478 2.40 -26.99 15.92
C LYS A 478 3.67 -26.28 16.34
N ALA A 479 4.61 -26.98 16.96
CA ALA A 479 5.89 -26.43 17.39
C ALA A 479 6.68 -25.79 16.24
N THR A 480 6.45 -26.23 15.00
CA THR A 480 7.17 -25.75 13.80
C THR A 480 6.32 -24.87 12.88
N THR A 481 5.11 -24.50 13.33
CA THR A 481 4.15 -23.71 12.55
C THR A 481 4.14 -22.25 13.00
N SER A 482 4.37 -21.34 12.06
CA SER A 482 4.23 -19.90 12.29
C SER A 482 2.75 -19.47 12.31
N THR A 483 2.46 -18.21 12.63
CA THR A 483 1.08 -17.67 12.60
C THR A 483 0.48 -17.71 11.20
N ASP A 484 -0.85 -17.68 11.07
CA ASP A 484 -1.51 -17.81 9.78
C ASP A 484 -1.16 -16.63 8.84
N GLU A 485 -1.03 -15.42 9.37
CA GLU A 485 -0.62 -14.22 8.62
C GLU A 485 0.75 -14.38 7.99
N PHE A 486 1.67 -15.07 8.69
CA PHE A 486 3.03 -15.29 8.20
C PHE A 486 3.04 -16.08 6.88
N TYR A 487 2.15 -17.06 6.71
CA TYR A 487 2.08 -17.84 5.47
C TYR A 487 1.57 -17.00 4.29
N SER A 488 0.68 -16.05 4.54
CA SER A 488 0.19 -15.11 3.53
C SER A 488 1.28 -14.11 3.12
N ASP A 489 2.07 -13.63 4.08
CA ASP A 489 3.14 -12.66 3.85
C ASP A 489 4.38 -13.28 3.16
N THR A 490 4.50 -14.61 3.18
CA THR A 490 5.68 -15.34 2.67
C THR A 490 5.44 -16.12 1.38
N VAL A 491 4.26 -15.96 0.75
CA VAL A 491 3.91 -16.63 -0.52
C VAL A 491 4.94 -16.35 -1.61
N ASP A 492 5.43 -15.11 -1.72
CA ASP A 492 6.44 -14.75 -2.72
C ASP A 492 7.75 -15.51 -2.51
N LEU A 493 8.19 -15.69 -1.27
CA LEU A 493 9.39 -16.47 -0.95
C LEU A 493 9.19 -17.95 -1.26
N LEU A 494 7.99 -18.47 -0.98
CA LEU A 494 7.62 -19.84 -1.31
C LEU A 494 7.69 -20.10 -2.82
N THR A 495 7.24 -19.15 -3.66
CA THR A 495 7.36 -19.27 -5.12
C THR A 495 8.82 -19.27 -5.60
N GLN A 496 9.72 -18.57 -4.92
CA GLN A 496 11.14 -18.55 -5.24
C GLN A 496 11.79 -19.90 -4.89
N THR A 497 11.44 -20.50 -3.75
CA THR A 497 11.91 -21.86 -3.36
C THR A 497 11.59 -22.92 -4.42
N SER A 498 10.47 -22.78 -5.15
CA SER A 498 10.08 -23.72 -6.22
C SER A 498 11.05 -23.76 -7.40
N LYS A 499 11.69 -22.63 -7.72
CA LYS A 499 12.65 -22.52 -8.83
C LYS A 499 14.00 -23.14 -8.48
N GLU A 500 14.24 -23.35 -7.18
CA GLU A 500 15.53 -23.77 -6.64
C GLU A 500 15.50 -25.20 -6.09
N CYS A 501 14.34 -25.78 -5.78
CA CYS A 501 14.16 -27.13 -5.22
C CYS A 501 13.67 -28.20 -6.23
N GLY A 502 13.67 -27.91 -7.53
CA GLY A 502 13.35 -28.87 -8.60
C GLY A 502 14.46 -29.85 -8.91
#